data_AF-A0A5C8JW19-F1
#
_entry.id   AF-A0A5C8JW19-F1
#
_cell.length_a   1.000
_cell.length_b   1.000
_cell.length_c   1.000
_cell.angle_alpha   90.00
_cell.angle_beta   90.00
_cell.angle_gamma   90.00
#
_symmetry.space_group_name_H-M   'P 1'
#
loop_
_entity.id
_entity.type
_entity.pdbx_description
1 polymer ?
#
loop_
_entity_poly.entity_id
_entity_poly.type
_entity_poly.pdbx_seq_one_letter_code
_entity_poly.pdbx_strand_id
1 'polypeptide(L)'
;MLTVRFPDLPTNPEEPHHAAFCQIRHLAHHADRSLCQAPGSTFGSTLGKEDDMIDKSDQADPGADDTDGQRWGQRTFSPEVVERAHEEIRRQEAERRRRLFGDRQPFAVPEDIIDFEPEAGVPVDYALNTAAATDATGGRMSHERCYELSIAAARQQGFLTRAQLARLGVDDGELDRLREAGLLTELDHGVYQHAASSVALKYGYSYAAWLALAPDRFRWERPQTATDDAVLSHESAAGLLGLGALAVPRTIFTAPAELPAPRATIIHVERLAAADVTVVEGIPVTTPFRTILDLMRGGTDHDDFGRALQEAVRRDLVDLQEVYDAMLPLAPAHSFPTAGPDFVAYFLPDLDPSGLTPRNLRAYAELTAADSVAEAQSRVAVLLAELRYPTGAQHPADDGLSRQIAAEIVGRLCR
;
A
#
# COMPACT_ATOMS: atom_id res chain seq x y z
N MET A 1 -28.02 -7.07 7.45
CA MET A 1 -28.11 -8.24 6.55
C MET A 1 -28.39 -7.69 5.16
N LEU A 2 -27.33 -7.32 4.43
CA LEU A 2 -27.41 -6.64 3.14
C LEU A 2 -26.82 -7.58 2.09
N THR A 3 -27.71 -8.32 1.44
CA THR A 3 -27.40 -9.23 0.35
C THR A 3 -27.24 -8.37 -0.91
N VAL A 4 -26.00 -8.17 -1.36
CA VAL A 4 -25.72 -7.56 -2.65
C VAL A 4 -25.86 -8.66 -3.70
N ARG A 5 -26.93 -8.60 -4.51
CA ARG A 5 -27.06 -9.40 -5.73
C ARG A 5 -26.12 -8.81 -6.78
N PHE A 6 -25.18 -9.63 -7.25
CA PHE A 6 -24.47 -9.36 -8.50
C PHE A 6 -25.44 -9.54 -9.67
N PRO A 7 -25.44 -8.65 -10.69
CA PRO A 7 -26.19 -8.89 -11.91
C PRO A 7 -25.58 -10.09 -12.66
N ASP A 8 -26.43 -10.90 -13.29
CA ASP A 8 -26.02 -12.05 -14.09
C ASP A 8 -25.03 -11.63 -15.17
N LEU A 9 -23.89 -12.31 -15.23
CA LEU A 9 -22.84 -12.12 -16.23
C LEU A 9 -23.36 -12.51 -17.63
N PRO A 10 -23.13 -11.70 -18.68
CA PRO A 10 -23.40 -12.13 -20.04
C PRO A 10 -22.40 -13.21 -20.47
N THR A 11 -22.93 -14.29 -21.05
CA THR A 11 -22.23 -15.52 -21.45
C THR A 11 -21.59 -15.42 -22.85
N ASN A 12 -20.72 -14.44 -23.11
CA ASN A 12 -20.01 -14.37 -24.39
C ASN A 12 -18.49 -14.08 -24.23
N PRO A 13 -17.57 -14.97 -24.66
CA PRO A 13 -16.15 -14.85 -24.39
C PRO A 13 -15.31 -14.21 -25.55
N GLU A 14 -15.90 -13.47 -26.49
CA GLU A 14 -15.20 -13.03 -27.71
C GLU A 14 -15.02 -11.50 -27.91
N GLU A 15 -14.80 -10.70 -26.86
CA GLU A 15 -14.44 -9.28 -27.05
C GLU A 15 -13.13 -8.87 -26.34
N PRO A 16 -12.04 -8.61 -27.09
CA PRO A 16 -10.73 -8.17 -26.55
C PRO A 16 -10.73 -6.75 -25.94
N HIS A 17 -11.80 -5.97 -26.15
CA HIS A 17 -11.91 -4.60 -25.62
C HIS A 17 -12.21 -4.53 -24.11
N HIS A 18 -12.69 -5.61 -23.50
CA HIS A 18 -13.06 -5.63 -22.08
C HIS A 18 -11.83 -5.69 -21.14
N ALA A 19 -10.74 -6.32 -21.58
CA ALA A 19 -9.50 -6.41 -20.83
C ALA A 19 -8.71 -5.09 -20.83
N ALA A 20 -8.67 -4.39 -21.98
CA ALA A 20 -8.06 -3.07 -22.11
C ALA A 20 -8.77 -2.01 -21.25
N PHE A 21 -10.11 -2.08 -21.16
CA PHE A 21 -10.89 -1.21 -20.28
C PHE A 21 -10.56 -1.43 -18.80
N CYS A 22 -10.35 -2.68 -18.37
CA CYS A 22 -9.95 -3.00 -17.01
C CYS A 22 -8.51 -2.56 -16.69
N GLN A 23 -7.58 -2.64 -17.65
CA GLN A 23 -6.17 -2.29 -17.48
C GLN A 23 -5.94 -0.77 -17.46
N ILE A 24 -6.63 -0.03 -18.34
CA ILE A 24 -6.63 1.45 -18.35
C ILE A 24 -7.33 1.99 -17.10
N ARG A 25 -8.45 1.38 -16.67
CA ARG A 25 -9.11 1.75 -15.41
C ARG A 25 -8.24 1.45 -14.20
N HIS A 26 -7.45 0.39 -14.20
CA HIS A 26 -6.55 0.05 -13.09
C HIS A 26 -5.34 1.00 -13.00
N LEU A 27 -4.78 1.41 -14.14
CA LEU A 27 -3.74 2.44 -14.25
C LEU A 27 -4.25 3.82 -13.84
N ALA A 28 -5.47 4.20 -14.24
CA ALA A 28 -6.08 5.47 -13.87
C ALA A 28 -6.49 5.52 -12.37
N HIS A 29 -6.97 4.41 -11.80
CA HIS A 29 -7.48 4.37 -10.43
C HIS A 29 -6.38 4.32 -9.36
N HIS A 30 -5.14 3.96 -9.71
CA HIS A 30 -3.97 4.01 -8.81
C HIS A 30 -3.13 5.29 -8.93
N ALA A 31 -3.21 5.99 -10.06
CA ALA A 31 -2.57 7.30 -10.21
C ALA A 31 -3.24 8.40 -9.35
N ASP A 32 -4.47 8.18 -8.86
CA ASP A 32 -5.35 9.29 -8.46
C ASP A 32 -6.01 9.18 -7.06
N ARG A 33 -5.33 8.59 -6.07
CA ARG A 33 -5.80 8.64 -4.66
C ARG A 33 -4.90 9.37 -3.68
N SER A 34 -3.63 9.59 -4.03
CA SER A 34 -2.67 10.29 -3.17
C SER A 34 -2.53 11.79 -3.47
N LEU A 35 -3.03 12.26 -4.62
CA LEU A 35 -2.93 13.68 -5.03
C LEU A 35 -4.19 14.52 -4.72
N CYS A 36 -5.35 13.89 -4.52
CA CYS A 36 -6.62 14.61 -4.31
C CYS A 36 -6.90 15.05 -2.86
N GLN A 37 -6.07 14.68 -1.88
CA GLN A 37 -6.38 14.94 -0.45
C GLN A 37 -5.30 15.69 0.34
N ALA A 38 -4.35 16.35 -0.34
CA ALA A 38 -3.46 17.30 0.32
C ALA A 38 -4.14 18.69 0.41
N PRO A 39 -4.41 19.25 1.61
CA PRO A 39 -4.88 20.62 1.73
C PRO A 39 -3.76 21.56 1.28
N GLY A 40 -3.97 22.26 0.16
CA GLY A 40 -2.96 23.09 -0.51
C GLY A 40 -2.56 22.62 -1.92
N SER A 41 -3.14 21.51 -2.40
CA SER A 41 -3.01 21.04 -3.78
C SER A 41 -3.65 22.05 -4.76
N THR A 42 -2.83 22.71 -5.57
CA THR A 42 -3.26 23.56 -6.70
C THR A 42 -3.86 22.76 -7.86
N PHE A 43 -3.92 21.42 -7.75
CA PHE A 43 -4.42 20.51 -8.80
C PHE A 43 -5.91 20.73 -9.14
N GLY A 44 -6.69 21.25 -8.18
CA GLY A 44 -8.10 21.57 -8.40
C GLY A 44 -8.37 22.86 -9.21
N SER A 45 -7.34 23.63 -9.58
CA SER A 45 -7.51 24.92 -10.29
C SER A 45 -7.18 24.88 -11.78
N THR A 46 -6.65 23.76 -12.31
CA THR A 46 -6.16 23.65 -13.69
C THR A 46 -6.75 22.52 -14.51
N LEU A 47 -7.53 21.60 -13.91
CA LEU A 47 -8.44 20.77 -14.67
C LEU A 47 -9.68 21.61 -14.99
N GLY A 48 -9.87 21.87 -16.27
CA GLY A 48 -10.98 22.65 -16.82
C GLY A 48 -12.32 22.23 -16.23
N LYS A 49 -13.22 23.20 -16.08
CA LYS A 49 -14.61 22.94 -15.68
C LYS A 49 -15.26 22.02 -16.72
N GLU A 50 -16.38 21.37 -16.39
CA GLU A 50 -17.21 20.62 -17.35
C GLU A 50 -17.50 21.38 -18.66
N ASP A 51 -17.39 22.72 -18.63
CA ASP A 51 -17.49 23.64 -19.77
C ASP A 51 -16.41 23.44 -20.87
N ASP A 52 -15.28 22.76 -20.59
CA ASP A 52 -14.16 22.56 -21.54
C ASP A 52 -14.21 21.23 -22.33
N MET A 53 -15.28 20.44 -22.16
CA MET A 53 -15.49 19.16 -22.85
C MET A 53 -16.29 19.35 -24.15
N ILE A 54 -15.87 18.69 -25.23
CA ILE A 54 -16.54 18.73 -26.54
C ILE A 54 -17.46 17.51 -26.68
N ASP A 55 -18.68 17.72 -27.17
CA ASP A 55 -19.69 16.68 -27.40
C ASP A 55 -19.55 16.08 -28.82
N LYS A 56 -19.50 14.74 -28.93
CA LYS A 56 -19.38 14.03 -30.22
C LYS A 56 -20.74 13.64 -30.83
N SER A 57 -21.71 14.54 -30.86
CA SER A 57 -23.07 14.21 -31.32
C SER A 57 -23.29 14.12 -32.84
N ASP A 58 -22.28 14.35 -33.68
CA ASP A 58 -22.45 14.30 -35.16
C ASP A 58 -22.17 12.92 -35.82
N GLN A 59 -21.98 11.84 -35.04
CA GLN A 59 -21.77 10.48 -35.58
C GLN A 59 -22.64 9.39 -34.93
N ALA A 60 -23.84 9.72 -34.45
CA ALA A 60 -24.77 8.73 -33.91
C ALA A 60 -25.71 8.16 -35.00
N ASP A 61 -25.70 6.83 -35.15
CA ASP A 61 -26.69 6.05 -35.91
C ASP A 61 -28.10 6.27 -35.29
N PRO A 62 -29.13 6.67 -36.06
CA PRO A 62 -30.42 7.06 -35.49
C PRO A 62 -31.23 5.81 -35.12
N GLY A 63 -30.93 5.21 -33.97
CA GLY A 63 -31.69 4.04 -33.50
C GLY A 63 -31.40 3.50 -32.09
N ALA A 64 -30.48 4.07 -31.31
CA ALA A 64 -30.16 3.53 -29.98
C ALA A 64 -30.93 4.23 -28.85
N ASP A 65 -31.63 3.44 -28.03
CA ASP A 65 -32.42 3.86 -26.86
C ASP A 65 -31.52 4.38 -25.72
N ASP A 66 -31.93 5.50 -25.12
CA ASP A 66 -31.14 6.34 -24.22
C ASP A 66 -31.14 5.77 -22.79
N THR A 67 -29.99 5.29 -22.33
CA THR A 67 -29.74 4.99 -20.91
C THR A 67 -28.52 5.77 -20.43
N ASP A 68 -28.67 6.37 -19.24
CA ASP A 68 -27.82 7.34 -18.54
C ASP A 68 -26.30 7.01 -18.47
N GLY A 69 -25.91 5.78 -18.85
CA GLY A 69 -24.51 5.32 -18.92
C GLY A 69 -23.75 5.71 -20.19
N GLN A 70 -24.41 6.12 -21.28
CA GLN A 70 -23.72 6.49 -22.54
C GLN A 70 -23.20 7.94 -22.58
N ARG A 71 -23.62 8.79 -21.63
CA ARG A 71 -23.33 10.23 -21.64
C ARG A 71 -21.85 10.58 -21.42
N TRP A 72 -21.10 9.69 -20.76
CA TRP A 72 -19.66 9.86 -20.48
C TRP A 72 -18.75 9.31 -21.59
N GLY A 73 -19.26 8.46 -22.47
CA GLY A 73 -18.50 7.87 -23.59
C GLY A 73 -18.32 8.80 -24.78
N GLN A 74 -19.11 9.88 -24.87
CA GLN A 74 -19.13 10.80 -26.01
C GLN A 74 -18.52 12.17 -25.74
N ARG A 75 -17.91 12.39 -24.57
CA ARG A 75 -17.27 13.66 -24.20
C ARG A 75 -15.76 13.48 -24.05
N THR A 76 -14.99 14.20 -24.86
CA THR A 76 -13.53 14.23 -24.78
C THR A 76 -13.06 15.66 -24.51
N PHE A 77 -11.99 15.82 -23.71
CA PHE A 77 -11.32 17.11 -23.59
C PHE A 77 -10.82 17.58 -24.95
N SER A 78 -10.87 18.89 -25.20
CA SER A 78 -10.28 19.47 -26.41
C SER A 78 -8.80 19.03 -26.54
N PRO A 79 -8.31 18.71 -27.76
CA PRO A 79 -6.90 18.39 -27.99
C PRO A 79 -5.94 19.42 -27.39
N GLU A 80 -6.32 20.69 -27.35
CA GLU A 80 -5.52 21.78 -26.76
C GLU A 80 -5.40 21.68 -25.22
N VAL A 81 -6.42 21.16 -24.55
CA VAL A 81 -6.43 20.95 -23.09
C VAL A 81 -5.58 19.73 -22.72
N VAL A 82 -5.67 18.67 -23.54
CA VAL A 82 -4.83 17.48 -23.38
C VAL A 82 -3.36 17.80 -23.60
N GLU A 83 -3.04 18.59 -24.62
CA GLU A 83 -1.65 18.99 -24.90
C GLU A 83 -1.09 19.86 -23.77
N ARG A 84 -1.88 20.80 -23.24
CA ARG A 84 -1.47 21.63 -22.09
C ARG A 84 -1.23 20.80 -20.83
N ALA A 85 -2.01 19.75 -20.59
CA ALA A 85 -1.79 18.81 -19.50
C ALA A 85 -0.53 17.97 -19.70
N HIS A 86 -0.26 17.50 -20.93
CA HIS A 86 0.98 16.79 -21.26
C HIS A 86 2.23 17.66 -21.12
N GLU A 87 2.18 18.94 -21.48
CA GLU A 87 3.27 19.89 -21.27
C GLU A 87 3.55 20.11 -19.78
N GLU A 88 2.49 20.20 -18.97
CA GLU A 88 2.59 20.37 -17.53
C GLU A 88 3.20 19.15 -16.83
N ILE A 89 2.79 17.94 -17.24
CA ILE A 89 3.38 16.69 -16.77
C ILE A 89 4.87 16.62 -17.13
N ARG A 90 5.23 16.92 -18.39
CA ARG A 90 6.62 16.99 -18.85
C ARG A 90 7.44 17.98 -18.01
N ARG A 91 6.88 19.14 -17.67
CA ARG A 91 7.51 20.17 -16.84
C ARG A 91 7.78 19.68 -15.42
N GLN A 92 6.78 19.08 -14.76
CA GLN A 92 6.90 18.57 -13.39
C GLN A 92 7.87 17.40 -13.30
N GLU A 93 7.88 16.52 -14.30
CA GLU A 93 8.80 15.39 -14.36
C GLU A 93 10.24 15.87 -14.59
N ALA A 94 10.46 16.87 -15.43
CA ALA A 94 11.76 17.52 -15.62
C ALA A 94 12.27 18.17 -14.32
N GLU A 95 11.40 18.82 -13.56
CA GLU A 95 11.76 19.45 -12.27
C GLU A 95 12.08 18.42 -11.19
N ARG A 96 11.26 17.36 -11.07
CA ARG A 96 11.50 16.22 -10.18
C ARG A 96 12.82 15.52 -10.51
N ARG A 97 13.11 15.37 -11.80
CA ARG A 97 14.36 14.79 -12.32
C ARG A 97 15.56 15.66 -11.98
N ARG A 98 15.46 16.98 -12.15
CA ARG A 98 16.53 17.92 -11.76
C ARG A 98 16.83 17.85 -10.27
N ARG A 99 15.81 17.67 -9.42
CA ARG A 99 15.96 17.43 -7.98
C ARG A 99 16.68 16.13 -7.64
N LEU A 100 16.38 15.04 -8.34
CA LEU A 100 16.91 13.70 -8.03
C LEU A 100 18.28 13.42 -8.65
N PHE A 101 18.57 13.99 -9.83
CA PHE A 101 19.72 13.61 -10.65
C PHE A 101 20.63 14.77 -11.08
N GLY A 102 20.31 16.02 -10.72
CA GLY A 102 21.07 17.21 -11.11
C GLY A 102 21.07 17.44 -12.64
N ASP A 103 22.17 17.97 -13.18
CA ASP A 103 22.32 18.29 -14.63
C ASP A 103 22.92 17.13 -15.45
N ARG A 104 22.89 15.88 -14.96
CA ARG A 104 23.39 14.72 -15.71
C ARG A 104 22.45 14.38 -16.88
N GLN A 105 22.97 14.36 -18.11
CA GLN A 105 22.19 13.97 -19.29
C GLN A 105 21.73 12.50 -19.20
N PRO A 106 20.54 12.17 -19.73
CA PRO A 106 20.09 10.77 -19.84
C PRO A 106 21.12 9.92 -20.57
N PHE A 107 21.10 8.61 -20.32
CA PHE A 107 21.64 7.66 -21.28
C PHE A 107 20.92 7.91 -22.61
N ALA A 108 21.67 8.27 -23.65
CA ALA A 108 21.11 8.50 -24.97
C ALA A 108 20.46 7.19 -25.43
N VAL A 109 19.14 7.21 -25.63
CA VAL A 109 18.47 6.17 -26.39
C VAL A 109 18.91 6.38 -27.84
N PRO A 110 19.56 5.41 -28.50
CA PRO A 110 19.99 5.57 -29.89
C PRO A 110 18.81 5.94 -30.80
N GLU A 111 18.94 6.97 -31.65
CA GLU A 111 17.87 7.48 -32.53
C GLU A 111 17.40 6.43 -33.55
N ASP A 112 18.25 5.45 -33.85
CA ASP A 112 18.01 4.28 -34.67
C ASP A 112 16.94 3.30 -34.12
N ILE A 113 16.39 3.57 -32.93
CA ILE A 113 15.24 2.84 -32.36
C ILE A 113 13.89 3.43 -32.83
N ILE A 114 13.84 4.65 -33.36
CA ILE A 114 12.58 5.41 -33.54
C ILE A 114 12.09 5.47 -35.00
N ASP A 115 12.92 5.17 -36.00
CA ASP A 115 12.51 5.26 -37.41
C ASP A 115 11.96 3.93 -37.94
N PHE A 116 10.67 3.67 -37.67
CA PHE A 116 9.86 2.74 -38.47
C PHE A 116 8.61 3.47 -38.95
N GLU A 117 8.66 4.09 -40.14
CA GLU A 117 7.45 4.55 -40.79
C GLU A 117 6.61 3.32 -41.21
N PRO A 118 5.37 3.18 -40.71
CA PRO A 118 4.55 2.02 -41.02
C PRO A 118 4.05 2.12 -42.46
N GLU A 119 4.21 1.05 -43.25
CA GLU A 119 3.48 0.92 -44.51
C GLU A 119 1.97 1.04 -44.23
N ALA A 120 1.31 1.91 -44.98
CA ALA A 120 -0.09 2.26 -44.80
C ALA A 120 -0.99 1.01 -44.84
N GLY A 121 -1.59 0.67 -43.69
CA GLY A 121 -2.62 -0.38 -43.60
C GLY A 121 -2.57 -1.32 -42.40
N VAL A 122 -1.58 -1.20 -41.50
CA VAL A 122 -1.50 -2.04 -40.29
C VAL A 122 -2.01 -1.25 -39.06
N PRO A 123 -3.03 -1.74 -38.32
CA PRO A 123 -3.48 -1.10 -37.10
C PRO A 123 -2.37 -1.07 -36.04
N VAL A 124 -2.19 0.08 -35.41
CA VAL A 124 -1.23 0.28 -34.31
C VAL A 124 -1.77 -0.40 -33.05
N ASP A 125 -1.51 -1.69 -32.91
CA ASP A 125 -1.73 -2.43 -31.67
C ASP A 125 -0.56 -3.41 -31.45
N TYR A 126 0.00 -3.41 -30.23
CA TYR A 126 1.14 -4.22 -29.79
C TYR A 126 2.50 -3.98 -30.46
N ALA A 127 3.17 -2.89 -30.09
CA ALA A 127 4.62 -2.74 -30.23
C ALA A 127 5.32 -2.71 -28.86
N LEU A 128 5.05 -3.72 -28.01
CA LEU A 128 6.01 -4.12 -27.00
C LEU A 128 7.01 -5.09 -27.68
N ASN A 129 8.05 -4.50 -28.26
CA ASN A 129 9.39 -5.07 -28.40
C ASN A 129 9.51 -6.49 -29.02
N THR A 130 8.95 -6.70 -30.21
CA THR A 130 9.13 -7.95 -31.00
C THR A 130 10.38 -7.97 -31.89
N ALA A 131 11.20 -6.92 -31.90
CA ALA A 131 12.32 -6.79 -32.85
C ALA A 131 13.74 -7.00 -32.27
N ALA A 132 13.89 -7.40 -31.00
CA ALA A 132 15.22 -7.52 -30.36
C ALA A 132 15.52 -8.90 -29.74
N ALA A 133 15.00 -9.99 -30.31
CA ALA A 133 15.38 -11.35 -29.91
C ALA A 133 15.46 -12.30 -31.13
N THR A 134 16.41 -12.05 -32.02
CA THR A 134 16.73 -12.99 -33.10
C THR A 134 18.22 -13.30 -33.12
N ASP A 135 18.56 -14.56 -32.82
CA ASP A 135 19.78 -15.21 -33.31
C ASP A 135 19.47 -16.62 -33.85
N ALA A 136 20.47 -17.23 -34.46
CA ALA A 136 20.39 -18.28 -35.48
C ALA A 136 19.89 -19.67 -35.01
N THR A 137 19.25 -19.80 -33.84
CA THR A 137 18.83 -21.11 -33.29
C THR A 137 17.34 -21.22 -32.91
N GLY A 138 16.49 -20.32 -33.41
CA GLY A 138 15.17 -20.69 -33.98
C GLY A 138 14.04 -21.21 -33.07
N GLY A 139 14.01 -20.91 -31.77
CA GLY A 139 12.80 -21.14 -30.93
C GLY A 139 12.09 -19.83 -30.59
N ARG A 140 11.09 -19.41 -31.38
CA ARG A 140 10.22 -18.25 -31.05
C ARG A 140 9.40 -18.57 -29.80
N MET A 141 9.46 -17.71 -28.78
CA MET A 141 8.43 -17.71 -27.73
C MET A 141 7.08 -17.39 -28.38
N SER A 142 6.05 -18.17 -28.10
CA SER A 142 4.72 -17.89 -28.64
C SER A 142 4.21 -16.57 -28.04
N HIS A 143 3.59 -15.71 -28.86
CA HIS A 143 2.96 -14.47 -28.40
C HIS A 143 1.98 -14.71 -27.23
N GLU A 144 1.27 -15.85 -27.28
CA GLU A 144 0.40 -16.33 -26.21
C GLU A 144 1.14 -16.51 -24.87
N ARG A 145 2.38 -17.02 -24.87
CA ARG A 145 3.16 -17.22 -23.64
C ARG A 145 3.67 -15.90 -23.06
N CYS A 146 4.12 -14.97 -23.92
CA CYS A 146 4.46 -13.61 -23.50
C CYS A 146 3.26 -12.90 -22.85
N TYR A 147 2.07 -13.09 -23.43
CA TYR A 147 0.83 -12.54 -22.91
C TYR A 147 0.50 -13.14 -21.54
N GLU A 148 0.47 -14.48 -21.41
CA GLU A 148 0.18 -15.15 -20.13
C GLU A 148 1.18 -14.76 -19.03
N LEU A 149 2.47 -14.69 -19.36
CA LEU A 149 3.50 -14.20 -18.44
C LEU A 149 3.21 -12.78 -17.98
N SER A 150 2.90 -11.88 -18.91
CA SER A 150 2.62 -10.47 -18.61
C SER A 150 1.38 -10.31 -17.74
N ILE A 151 0.31 -11.07 -18.01
CA ILE A 151 -0.91 -11.08 -17.21
C ILE A 151 -0.63 -11.63 -15.81
N ALA A 152 0.10 -12.74 -15.69
CA ALA A 152 0.46 -13.33 -14.41
C ALA A 152 1.34 -12.37 -13.58
N ALA A 153 2.34 -11.75 -14.21
CA ALA A 153 3.18 -10.73 -13.60
C ALA A 153 2.33 -9.56 -13.10
N ALA A 154 1.47 -8.97 -13.95
CA ALA A 154 0.62 -7.84 -13.57
C ALA A 154 -0.25 -8.14 -12.34
N ARG A 155 -0.81 -9.35 -12.25
CA ARG A 155 -1.63 -9.79 -11.11
C ARG A 155 -0.83 -10.06 -9.83
N GLN A 156 0.49 -10.18 -9.94
CA GLN A 156 1.44 -10.39 -8.83
C GLN A 156 2.44 -9.24 -8.69
N GLN A 157 2.00 -8.00 -8.94
CA GLN A 157 2.84 -6.82 -8.71
C GLN A 157 4.14 -6.84 -9.56
N GLY A 158 4.10 -7.52 -10.70
CA GLY A 158 5.20 -7.67 -11.63
C GLY A 158 6.26 -8.71 -11.23
N PHE A 159 5.99 -9.58 -10.25
CA PHE A 159 6.92 -10.63 -9.83
C PHE A 159 6.43 -12.03 -10.20
N LEU A 160 7.38 -12.89 -10.59
CA LEU A 160 7.14 -14.29 -10.91
C LEU A 160 8.28 -15.15 -10.37
N THR A 161 7.96 -16.29 -9.76
CA THR A 161 8.98 -17.26 -9.34
C THR A 161 9.42 -18.12 -10.53
N ARG A 162 10.60 -18.74 -10.44
CA ARG A 162 11.04 -19.75 -11.42
C ARG A 162 10.02 -20.88 -11.59
N ALA A 163 9.41 -21.35 -10.50
CA ALA A 163 8.43 -22.43 -10.53
C ALA A 163 7.10 -22.00 -11.20
N GLN A 164 6.66 -20.75 -11.00
CA GLN A 164 5.51 -20.19 -11.71
C GLN A 164 5.80 -20.02 -13.21
N LEU A 165 6.99 -19.55 -13.57
CA LEU A 165 7.43 -19.46 -14.96
C LEU A 165 7.42 -20.84 -15.64
N ALA A 166 7.94 -21.86 -14.97
CA ALA A 166 7.87 -23.24 -15.46
C ALA A 166 6.42 -23.74 -15.63
N ARG A 167 5.50 -23.39 -14.72
CA ARG A 167 4.06 -23.70 -14.88
C ARG A 167 3.42 -23.00 -16.08
N LEU A 168 3.94 -21.85 -16.49
CA LEU A 168 3.53 -21.11 -17.70
C LEU A 168 4.25 -21.62 -18.97
N GLY A 169 5.03 -22.70 -18.86
CA GLY A 169 5.74 -23.30 -19.98
C GLY A 169 7.03 -22.58 -20.38
N VAL A 170 7.57 -21.73 -19.49
CA VAL A 170 8.88 -21.11 -19.66
C VAL A 170 9.94 -22.04 -19.07
N ASP A 171 10.71 -22.69 -19.94
CA ASP A 171 11.83 -23.53 -19.52
C ASP A 171 13.07 -22.68 -19.13
N ASP A 172 14.11 -23.35 -18.62
CA ASP A 172 15.32 -22.67 -18.15
C ASP A 172 16.05 -21.91 -19.26
N GLY A 173 16.03 -22.41 -20.50
CA GLY A 173 16.65 -21.74 -21.64
C GLY A 173 15.84 -20.53 -22.13
N GLU A 174 14.52 -20.58 -22.04
CA GLU A 174 13.64 -19.42 -22.25
C GLU A 174 13.83 -18.37 -21.15
N LEU A 175 13.94 -18.80 -19.88
CA LEU A 175 14.21 -17.90 -18.76
C LEU A 175 15.55 -17.17 -18.92
N ASP A 176 16.63 -17.87 -19.27
CA ASP A 176 17.93 -17.24 -19.48
C ASP A 176 17.88 -16.23 -20.63
N ARG A 177 17.19 -16.54 -21.74
CA ARG A 177 16.97 -15.58 -22.84
C ARG A 177 16.18 -14.35 -22.40
N LEU A 178 15.12 -14.51 -21.60
CA LEU A 178 14.35 -13.38 -21.06
C LEU A 178 15.19 -12.49 -20.13
N ARG A 179 16.14 -13.08 -19.39
CA ARG A 179 17.08 -12.36 -18.53
C ARG A 179 18.12 -11.60 -19.33
N GLU A 180 18.71 -12.23 -20.33
CA GLU A 180 19.66 -11.59 -21.24
C GLU A 180 19.03 -10.43 -22.02
N ALA A 181 17.75 -10.57 -22.40
CA ALA A 181 16.97 -9.51 -23.04
C ALA A 181 16.49 -8.41 -22.06
N GLY A 182 16.74 -8.55 -20.75
CA GLY A 182 16.32 -7.59 -19.73
C GLY A 182 14.80 -7.56 -19.46
N LEU A 183 14.03 -8.50 -20.02
CA LEU A 183 12.58 -8.61 -19.81
C LEU A 183 12.23 -9.16 -18.42
N LEU A 184 13.13 -9.98 -17.86
CA LEU A 184 13.08 -10.47 -16.49
C LEU A 184 14.39 -10.17 -15.77
N THR A 185 14.33 -9.51 -14.62
CA THR A 185 15.49 -9.29 -13.75
C THR A 185 15.32 -10.09 -12.47
N GLU A 186 16.31 -10.90 -12.10
CA GLU A 186 16.27 -11.63 -10.83
C GLU A 186 16.40 -10.67 -9.66
N LEU A 187 15.41 -10.64 -8.77
CA LEU A 187 15.41 -9.76 -7.61
C LEU A 187 16.04 -10.47 -6.39
N ASP A 188 15.46 -11.61 -6.00
CA ASP A 188 15.99 -12.50 -4.97
C ASP A 188 15.28 -13.86 -5.04
N HIS A 189 15.88 -14.89 -4.45
CA HIS A 189 15.25 -16.20 -4.18
C HIS A 189 14.64 -16.90 -5.41
N GLY A 190 15.21 -16.72 -6.60
CA GLY A 190 14.63 -17.24 -7.85
C GLY A 190 13.28 -16.59 -8.19
N VAL A 191 13.06 -15.37 -7.71
CA VAL A 191 11.94 -14.50 -8.06
C VAL A 191 12.45 -13.43 -9.00
N TYR A 192 11.76 -13.29 -10.13
CA TYR A 192 12.09 -12.41 -11.22
C TYR A 192 11.07 -11.27 -11.27
N GLN A 193 11.58 -10.06 -11.40
CA GLN A 193 10.82 -8.86 -11.69
C GLN A 193 10.68 -8.72 -13.21
N HIS A 194 9.45 -8.60 -13.67
CA HIS A 194 9.13 -8.27 -15.05
C HIS A 194 9.46 -6.81 -15.35
N ALA A 195 10.01 -6.52 -16.53
CA ALA A 195 10.48 -5.19 -16.92
C ALA A 195 9.39 -4.10 -16.86
N ALA A 196 8.12 -4.48 -17.05
CA ALA A 196 6.99 -3.56 -16.92
C ALA A 196 6.55 -3.30 -15.45
N SER A 197 7.19 -3.92 -14.45
CA SER A 197 6.88 -3.72 -13.04
C SER A 197 7.29 -2.33 -12.58
N SER A 198 6.34 -1.57 -12.00
CA SER A 198 6.58 -0.26 -11.39
C SER A 198 6.71 -0.33 -9.86
N VAL A 199 6.85 -1.53 -9.28
CA VAL A 199 6.85 -1.69 -7.83
C VAL A 199 8.14 -1.18 -7.21
N ALA A 200 8.00 -0.35 -6.18
CA ALA A 200 9.15 0.21 -5.49
C ALA A 200 9.97 -0.90 -4.80
N LEU A 201 11.30 -0.81 -4.90
CA LEU A 201 12.24 -1.81 -4.36
C LEU A 201 12.03 -2.09 -2.86
N LYS A 202 11.59 -1.08 -2.08
CA LYS A 202 11.28 -1.25 -0.66
C LYS A 202 10.19 -2.29 -0.37
N TYR A 203 9.28 -2.51 -1.31
CA TYR A 203 8.25 -3.56 -1.24
C TYR A 203 8.69 -4.85 -1.95
N GLY A 204 9.50 -4.71 -3.00
CA GLY A 204 9.91 -5.82 -3.87
C GLY A 204 10.56 -6.98 -3.13
N TYR A 205 11.54 -6.72 -2.25
CA TYR A 205 12.24 -7.80 -1.54
C TYR A 205 11.34 -8.59 -0.58
N SER A 206 10.46 -7.89 0.15
CA SER A 206 9.49 -8.55 1.03
C SER A 206 8.48 -9.37 0.23
N TYR A 207 8.03 -8.84 -0.91
CA TYR A 207 7.10 -9.52 -1.81
C TYR A 207 7.75 -10.78 -2.42
N ALA A 208 9.00 -10.67 -2.87
CA ALA A 208 9.78 -11.78 -3.42
C ALA A 208 10.00 -12.88 -2.37
N ALA A 209 10.41 -12.54 -1.15
CA ALA A 209 10.54 -13.50 -0.07
C ALA A 209 9.20 -14.20 0.26
N TRP A 210 8.09 -13.46 0.25
CA TRP A 210 6.77 -14.04 0.47
C TRP A 210 6.33 -15.01 -0.64
N LEU A 211 6.58 -14.67 -1.92
CA LEU A 211 6.37 -15.59 -3.03
C LEU A 211 7.25 -16.84 -2.92
N ALA A 212 8.51 -16.68 -2.52
CA ALA A 212 9.47 -17.78 -2.38
C ALA A 212 9.08 -18.81 -1.30
N LEU A 213 8.19 -18.47 -0.35
CA LEU A 213 7.68 -19.40 0.65
C LEU A 213 6.74 -20.48 0.08
N ALA A 214 6.08 -20.19 -1.06
CA ALA A 214 5.25 -21.15 -1.79
C ALA A 214 5.44 -20.90 -3.29
N PRO A 215 6.64 -21.23 -3.83
CA PRO A 215 7.08 -20.74 -5.13
C PRO A 215 6.23 -21.33 -6.27
N ASP A 216 5.58 -22.46 -6.07
CA ASP A 216 4.69 -23.10 -7.03
C ASP A 216 3.31 -22.43 -7.11
N ARG A 217 2.89 -21.65 -6.12
CA ARG A 217 1.55 -21.05 -6.06
C ARG A 217 1.55 -19.59 -6.49
N PHE A 218 0.61 -19.21 -7.35
CA PHE A 218 0.35 -17.81 -7.63
C PHE A 218 -0.35 -17.14 -6.44
N ARG A 219 -0.23 -15.82 -6.30
CA ARG A 219 -0.87 -15.02 -5.23
C ARG A 219 -2.35 -15.34 -5.05
N TRP A 220 -3.11 -15.52 -6.13
CA TRP A 220 -4.55 -15.82 -6.06
C TRP A 220 -4.88 -17.29 -5.73
N GLU A 221 -3.88 -18.18 -5.72
CA GLU A 221 -4.00 -19.58 -5.30
C GLU A 221 -3.59 -19.80 -3.84
N ARG A 222 -3.03 -18.75 -3.20
CA ARG A 222 -2.68 -18.75 -1.78
C ARG A 222 -3.95 -18.69 -0.91
N PRO A 223 -3.87 -19.06 0.39
CA PRO A 223 -5.03 -19.01 1.28
C PRO A 223 -5.71 -17.64 1.24
N GLN A 224 -7.04 -17.62 1.07
CA GLN A 224 -7.80 -16.37 1.07
C GLN A 224 -7.84 -15.73 2.47
N THR A 225 -7.81 -16.56 3.51
CA THR A 225 -7.63 -16.10 4.88
C THR A 225 -6.15 -15.80 5.11
N ALA A 226 -5.81 -14.52 5.30
CA ALA A 226 -4.42 -14.09 5.46
C ALA A 226 -3.69 -14.77 6.64
N THR A 227 -4.41 -15.13 7.71
CA THR A 227 -3.87 -15.82 8.89
C THR A 227 -3.49 -17.29 8.63
N ASP A 228 -3.98 -17.88 7.54
CA ASP A 228 -3.65 -19.25 7.14
C ASP A 228 -2.39 -19.30 6.26
N ASP A 229 -1.82 -18.14 5.92
CA ASP A 229 -0.60 -17.98 5.15
C ASP A 229 0.53 -17.41 6.01
N ALA A 230 1.74 -17.27 5.44
CA ALA A 230 2.83 -16.55 6.07
C ALA A 230 2.58 -15.03 6.04
N VAL A 231 2.73 -14.39 7.20
CA VAL A 231 2.49 -12.96 7.42
C VAL A 231 3.80 -12.27 7.77
N LEU A 232 4.16 -11.20 7.04
CA LEU A 232 5.35 -10.41 7.31
C LEU A 232 5.24 -9.79 8.71
N SER A 233 6.27 -9.89 9.55
CA SER A 233 6.21 -9.52 10.97
C SER A 233 7.50 -8.86 11.48
N HIS A 234 7.53 -8.48 12.76
CA HIS A 234 8.68 -7.91 13.46
C HIS A 234 9.33 -6.72 12.69
N GLU A 235 10.65 -6.65 12.61
CA GLU A 235 11.38 -5.56 11.93
C GLU A 235 10.99 -5.43 10.45
N SER A 236 10.68 -6.55 9.79
CA SER A 236 10.27 -6.54 8.37
C SER A 236 8.91 -5.88 8.16
N ALA A 237 7.94 -6.17 9.04
CA ALA A 237 6.65 -5.49 9.04
C ALA A 237 6.80 -4.01 9.36
N ALA A 238 7.60 -3.68 10.38
CA ALA A 238 7.86 -2.31 10.79
C ALA A 238 8.44 -1.47 9.64
N GLY A 239 9.41 -2.01 8.89
CA GLY A 239 9.94 -1.34 7.69
C GLY A 239 8.87 -1.06 6.63
N LEU A 240 7.95 -2.00 6.40
CA LEU A 240 6.87 -1.83 5.42
C LEU A 240 5.79 -0.83 5.86
N LEU A 241 5.48 -0.82 7.16
CA LEU A 241 4.55 0.11 7.81
C LEU A 241 5.15 1.52 8.00
N GLY A 242 6.47 1.65 7.80
CA GLY A 242 7.23 2.87 8.02
C GLY A 242 7.36 3.22 9.50
N LEU A 243 7.50 2.21 10.36
CA LEU A 243 7.73 2.34 11.80
C LEU A 243 9.23 2.39 12.07
N GLY A 244 9.80 3.59 11.98
CA GLY A 244 11.23 3.81 12.18
C GLY A 244 12.12 3.26 11.06
N ALA A 245 13.43 3.45 11.21
CA ALA A 245 14.46 2.97 10.29
C ALA A 245 15.18 1.77 10.91
N LEU A 246 14.46 0.66 11.06
CA LEU A 246 15.01 -0.57 11.64
C LEU A 246 15.91 -1.28 10.63
N ALA A 247 17.05 -1.77 11.11
CA ALA A 247 17.90 -2.65 10.31
C ALA A 247 17.21 -4.00 10.13
N VAL A 248 16.92 -4.38 8.89
CA VAL A 248 16.25 -5.65 8.56
C VAL A 248 17.24 -6.53 7.81
N PRO A 249 18.19 -7.20 8.51
CA PRO A 249 19.20 -8.03 7.86
C PRO A 249 18.62 -9.32 7.26
N ARG A 250 17.42 -9.71 7.70
CA ARG A 250 16.67 -10.88 7.26
C ARG A 250 15.20 -10.54 7.19
N THR A 251 14.50 -11.07 6.20
CA THR A 251 13.04 -10.95 6.11
C THR A 251 12.40 -11.87 7.13
N ILE A 252 11.44 -11.37 7.90
CA ILE A 252 10.83 -12.09 9.02
C ILE A 252 9.34 -12.29 8.75
N PHE A 253 8.90 -13.55 8.84
CA PHE A 253 7.51 -13.94 8.73
C PHE A 253 7.06 -14.67 10.00
N THR A 254 5.76 -14.57 10.29
CA THR A 254 5.05 -15.43 11.22
C THR A 254 4.06 -16.28 10.43
N ALA A 255 4.06 -17.58 10.64
CA ALA A 255 3.21 -18.53 9.91
C ALA A 255 2.52 -19.50 10.89
N PRO A 256 1.32 -20.03 10.53
CA PRO A 256 0.58 -20.94 11.40
C PRO A 256 1.21 -22.34 11.55
N ALA A 257 2.21 -22.66 10.73
CA ALA A 257 2.97 -23.91 10.73
C ALA A 257 4.41 -23.67 10.26
N GLU A 258 5.29 -24.65 10.50
CA GLU A 258 6.64 -24.64 9.96
C GLU A 258 6.62 -24.63 8.42
N LEU A 259 7.43 -23.77 7.82
CA LEU A 259 7.63 -23.68 6.38
C LEU A 259 9.13 -23.72 6.07
N PRO A 260 9.55 -24.25 4.89
CA PRO A 260 10.92 -24.12 4.44
C PRO A 260 11.30 -22.63 4.28
N ALA A 261 12.28 -22.16 5.04
CA ALA A 261 12.74 -20.78 4.97
C ALA A 261 13.65 -20.56 3.75
N PRO A 262 13.36 -19.58 2.87
CA PRO A 262 14.32 -19.08 1.91
C PRO A 262 15.58 -18.56 2.60
N ARG A 263 16.66 -18.40 1.85
CA ARG A 263 17.90 -17.83 2.39
C ARG A 263 17.61 -16.44 2.99
N ALA A 264 18.26 -16.12 4.11
CA ALA A 264 18.08 -14.83 4.81
C ALA A 264 16.62 -14.53 5.21
N THR A 265 15.80 -15.57 5.40
CA THR A 265 14.44 -15.45 5.94
C THR A 265 14.35 -16.14 7.31
N ILE A 266 13.61 -15.55 8.25
CA ILE A 266 13.22 -16.16 9.53
C ILE A 266 11.72 -16.44 9.49
N ILE A 267 11.31 -17.59 9.99
CA ILE A 267 9.89 -17.94 10.17
C ILE A 267 9.65 -18.24 11.65
N HIS A 268 8.78 -17.44 12.27
CA HIS A 268 8.19 -17.73 13.57
C HIS A 268 6.92 -18.55 13.37
N VAL A 269 6.72 -19.58 14.21
CA VAL A 269 5.52 -20.42 14.14
C VAL A 269 4.54 -19.97 15.21
N GLU A 270 3.48 -19.28 14.78
CA GLU A 270 2.41 -18.81 15.65
C GLU A 270 1.13 -18.64 14.82
N ARG A 271 -0.03 -18.96 15.41
CA ARG A 271 -1.32 -18.62 14.81
C ARG A 271 -1.73 -17.20 15.20
N LEU A 272 -1.70 -16.30 14.22
CA LEU A 272 -2.15 -14.92 14.38
C LEU A 272 -3.67 -14.82 14.38
N ALA A 273 -4.20 -13.88 15.19
CA ALA A 273 -5.61 -13.52 15.11
C ALA A 273 -5.88 -12.68 13.85
N ALA A 274 -7.12 -12.71 13.34
CA ALA A 274 -7.47 -11.90 12.17
C ALA A 274 -7.30 -10.39 12.40
N ALA A 275 -7.46 -9.92 13.66
CA ALA A 275 -7.23 -8.54 14.05
C ALA A 275 -5.74 -8.13 14.06
N ASP A 276 -4.83 -9.10 14.09
CA ASP A 276 -3.39 -8.89 14.11
C ASP A 276 -2.80 -8.79 12.70
N VAL A 277 -3.61 -8.98 11.65
CA VAL A 277 -3.14 -9.04 10.26
C VAL A 277 -3.82 -7.98 9.40
N THR A 278 -3.02 -7.29 8.60
CA THR A 278 -3.44 -6.37 7.55
C THR A 278 -2.76 -6.76 6.23
N VAL A 279 -3.10 -6.07 5.14
CA VAL A 279 -2.46 -6.27 3.83
C VAL A 279 -1.89 -4.95 3.34
N VAL A 280 -0.60 -4.94 3.01
CA VAL A 280 0.12 -3.78 2.47
C VAL A 280 0.73 -4.18 1.14
N GLU A 281 0.40 -3.44 0.07
CA GLU A 281 0.87 -3.73 -1.31
C GLU A 281 0.68 -5.20 -1.75
N GLY A 282 -0.39 -5.83 -1.26
CA GLY A 282 -0.76 -7.20 -1.59
C GLY A 282 -0.06 -8.29 -0.78
N ILE A 283 0.80 -7.94 0.18
CA ILE A 283 1.46 -8.85 1.13
C ILE A 283 0.68 -8.84 2.46
N PRO A 284 0.41 -10.00 3.07
CA PRO A 284 -0.04 -10.07 4.47
C PRO A 284 1.05 -9.56 5.43
N VAL A 285 0.70 -8.64 6.32
CA VAL A 285 1.61 -8.00 7.28
C VAL A 285 0.94 -7.93 8.65
N THR A 286 1.70 -8.00 9.75
CA THR A 286 1.13 -7.72 11.07
C THR A 286 0.63 -6.28 11.16
N THR A 287 -0.44 -6.03 11.93
CA THR A 287 -0.92 -4.67 12.17
C THR A 287 0.11 -3.86 12.96
N PRO A 288 0.12 -2.52 12.89
CA PRO A 288 1.08 -1.71 13.66
C PRO A 288 1.11 -2.08 15.15
N PHE A 289 -0.05 -2.29 15.77
CA PHE A 289 -0.16 -2.73 17.17
C PHE A 289 0.56 -4.06 17.40
N ARG A 290 0.25 -5.07 16.58
CA ARG A 290 0.89 -6.38 16.67
C ARG A 290 2.39 -6.30 16.41
N THR A 291 2.82 -5.53 15.40
CA THR A 291 4.24 -5.32 15.07
C THR A 291 5.00 -4.74 16.26
N ILE A 292 4.46 -3.74 16.97
CA ILE A 292 5.09 -3.18 18.18
C ILE A 292 5.29 -4.28 19.24
N LEU A 293 4.28 -5.11 19.49
CA LEU A 293 4.42 -6.23 20.44
C LEU A 293 5.46 -7.25 20.00
N ASP A 294 5.51 -7.57 18.71
CA ASP A 294 6.50 -8.47 18.13
C ASP A 294 7.92 -7.93 18.28
N LEU A 295 8.15 -6.63 18.08
CA LEU A 295 9.47 -5.99 18.28
C LEU A 295 9.93 -6.11 19.74
N MET A 296 9.04 -5.84 20.70
CA MET A 296 9.36 -5.99 22.13
C MET A 296 9.72 -7.45 22.45
N ARG A 297 8.91 -8.42 21.99
CA ARG A 297 9.15 -9.86 22.21
C ARG A 297 10.40 -10.38 21.51
N GLY A 298 10.71 -9.83 20.32
CA GLY A 298 11.89 -10.15 19.53
C GLY A 298 13.19 -9.63 20.12
N GLY A 299 13.11 -8.75 21.13
CA GLY A 299 14.28 -8.15 21.78
C GLY A 299 14.94 -7.08 20.91
N THR A 300 14.16 -6.35 20.12
CA THR A 300 14.65 -5.15 19.43
C THR A 300 15.28 -4.19 20.43
N ASP A 301 16.38 -3.56 20.04
CA ASP A 301 17.10 -2.61 20.91
C ASP A 301 16.18 -1.47 21.37
N HIS A 302 16.41 -1.00 22.60
CA HIS A 302 15.58 0.00 23.26
C HIS A 302 15.36 1.26 22.41
N ASP A 303 16.43 1.79 21.79
CA ASP A 303 16.35 3.04 21.03
C ASP A 303 15.56 2.85 19.72
N ASP A 304 15.75 1.70 19.08
CA ASP A 304 15.06 1.32 17.85
C ASP A 304 13.57 1.06 18.12
N PHE A 305 13.25 0.36 19.21
CA PHE A 305 11.88 0.15 19.67
C PHE A 305 11.19 1.47 20.02
N GLY A 306 11.85 2.33 20.81
CA GLY A 306 11.31 3.63 21.20
C GLY A 306 10.98 4.51 20.00
N ARG A 307 11.88 4.57 19.00
CA ARG A 307 11.63 5.28 17.73
C ARG A 307 10.45 4.69 16.95
N ALA A 308 10.32 3.37 16.88
CA ALA A 308 9.21 2.72 16.20
C ALA A 308 7.87 2.99 16.90
N LEU A 309 7.83 2.90 18.23
CA LEU A 309 6.65 3.20 19.03
C LEU A 309 6.25 4.68 18.93
N GLN A 310 7.22 5.60 19.06
CA GLN A 310 6.99 7.03 18.92
C GLN A 310 6.37 7.36 17.56
N GLU A 311 6.89 6.79 16.48
CA GLU A 311 6.35 7.01 15.14
C GLU A 311 4.94 6.42 14.97
N ALA A 312 4.67 5.24 15.54
CA ALA A 312 3.34 4.62 15.53
C ALA A 312 2.31 5.49 16.27
N VAL A 313 2.66 6.01 17.43
CA VAL A 313 1.80 6.87 18.26
C VAL A 313 1.57 8.22 17.59
N ARG A 314 2.63 8.86 17.09
CA ARG A 314 2.57 10.17 16.40
C ARG A 314 1.72 10.13 15.15
N ARG A 315 1.78 9.03 14.39
CA ARG A 315 0.96 8.81 13.18
C ARG A 315 -0.43 8.24 13.46
N ASP A 316 -0.79 8.06 14.73
CA ASP A 316 -2.07 7.51 15.16
C ASP A 316 -2.36 6.11 14.57
N LEU A 317 -1.30 5.32 14.38
CA LEU A 317 -1.40 3.93 13.90
C LEU A 317 -1.75 2.94 15.01
N VAL A 318 -1.50 3.34 16.25
CA VAL A 318 -1.79 2.57 17.47
C VAL A 318 -2.43 3.48 18.52
N ASP A 319 -3.21 2.88 19.42
CA ASP A 319 -3.65 3.54 20.64
C ASP A 319 -2.59 3.35 21.73
N LEU A 320 -2.04 4.45 22.25
CA LEU A 320 -0.98 4.42 23.26
C LEU A 320 -1.44 3.72 24.55
N GLN A 321 -2.69 3.87 24.96
CA GLN A 321 -3.21 3.22 26.17
C GLN A 321 -3.28 1.71 25.97
N GLU A 322 -3.76 1.27 24.80
CA GLU A 322 -3.83 -0.15 24.45
C GLU A 322 -2.44 -0.78 24.40
N VAL A 323 -1.46 -0.07 23.84
CA VAL A 323 -0.06 -0.53 23.80
C VAL A 323 0.51 -0.65 25.22
N TYR A 324 0.32 0.37 26.05
CA TYR A 324 0.77 0.34 27.45
C TYR A 324 0.19 -0.89 28.19
N ASP A 325 -1.13 -1.09 28.12
CA ASP A 325 -1.81 -2.20 28.78
C ASP A 325 -1.32 -3.56 28.29
N ALA A 326 -1.11 -3.71 26.97
CA ALA A 326 -0.60 -4.95 26.37
C ALA A 326 0.88 -5.21 26.66
N MET A 327 1.66 -4.17 26.94
CA MET A 327 3.07 -4.28 27.30
C MET A 327 3.28 -4.62 28.77
N LEU A 328 2.42 -4.17 29.69
CA LEU A 328 2.59 -4.42 31.14
C LEU A 328 2.94 -5.88 31.51
N PRO A 329 2.30 -6.92 30.94
CA PRO A 329 2.67 -8.32 31.20
C PRO A 329 4.09 -8.71 30.76
N LEU A 330 4.69 -7.97 29.84
CA LEU A 330 6.04 -8.21 29.31
C LEU A 330 7.14 -7.56 30.18
N ALA A 331 6.78 -6.63 31.07
CA ALA A 331 7.74 -5.90 31.89
C ALA A 331 8.72 -6.79 32.69
N PRO A 332 8.29 -7.92 33.31
CA PRO A 332 9.22 -8.79 34.05
C PRO A 332 10.29 -9.44 33.18
N ALA A 333 9.98 -9.72 31.91
CA ALA A 333 10.91 -10.37 30.98
C ALA A 333 11.86 -9.36 30.31
N HIS A 334 11.39 -8.13 30.09
CA HIS A 334 12.12 -7.11 29.32
C HIS A 334 12.62 -5.93 30.17
N SER A 335 12.36 -5.94 31.49
CA SER A 335 12.95 -5.03 32.49
C SER A 335 12.71 -3.52 32.25
N PHE A 336 11.46 -3.13 31.97
CA PHE A 336 11.06 -1.72 31.81
C PHE A 336 10.07 -1.25 32.89
N PRO A 337 9.96 0.06 33.15
CA PRO A 337 9.08 0.58 34.19
C PRO A 337 7.61 0.43 33.85
N THR A 338 6.78 0.15 34.87
CA THR A 338 5.34 -0.08 34.72
C THR A 338 4.48 1.11 35.12
N ALA A 339 5.02 2.09 35.85
CA ALA A 339 4.28 3.31 36.14
C ALA A 339 4.13 4.14 34.86
N GLY A 340 2.93 4.67 34.60
CA GLY A 340 2.62 5.42 33.36
C GLY A 340 3.63 6.52 33.02
N PRO A 341 3.98 7.44 33.95
CA PRO A 341 4.93 8.51 33.66
C PRO A 341 6.33 7.96 33.33
N ASP A 342 6.79 6.95 34.07
CA ASP A 342 8.09 6.33 33.86
C ASP A 342 8.13 5.52 32.55
N PHE A 343 7.03 4.87 32.18
CA PHE A 343 6.89 4.17 30.89
C PHE A 343 7.02 5.14 29.72
N VAL A 344 6.31 6.27 29.78
CA VAL A 344 6.37 7.30 28.74
C VAL A 344 7.77 7.92 28.70
N ALA A 345 8.37 8.25 29.84
CA ALA A 345 9.73 8.78 29.89
C ALA A 345 10.77 7.78 29.37
N TYR A 346 10.55 6.47 29.57
CA TYR A 346 11.46 5.41 29.14
C TYR A 346 11.38 5.16 27.64
N PHE A 347 10.19 4.93 27.07
CA PHE A 347 10.06 4.55 25.66
C PHE A 347 9.81 5.73 24.71
N LEU A 348 9.32 6.85 25.23
CA LEU A 348 8.84 7.99 24.44
C LEU A 348 9.44 9.32 24.94
N PRO A 349 10.77 9.40 25.18
CA PRO A 349 11.39 10.58 25.81
C PRO A 349 11.23 11.86 24.97
N ASP A 350 11.18 11.74 23.65
CA ASP A 350 11.10 12.85 22.69
C ASP A 350 9.67 13.07 22.15
N LEU A 351 8.65 12.47 22.79
CA LEU A 351 7.28 12.60 22.32
C LEU A 351 6.71 13.97 22.68
N ASP A 352 6.46 14.79 21.65
CA ASP A 352 5.73 16.06 21.79
C ASP A 352 4.20 15.81 21.80
N PRO A 353 3.51 16.03 22.93
CA PRO A 353 2.07 15.82 23.02
C PRO A 353 1.26 16.77 22.12
N SER A 354 1.81 17.94 21.74
CA SER A 354 1.07 18.91 20.93
C SER A 354 0.78 18.44 19.51
N GLY A 355 1.57 17.49 18.99
CA GLY A 355 1.40 16.87 17.68
C GLY A 355 0.50 15.64 17.68
N LEU A 356 -0.01 15.21 18.84
CA LEU A 356 -0.83 14.00 18.95
C LEU A 356 -2.27 14.22 18.51
N THR A 357 -2.87 13.18 17.96
CA THR A 357 -4.32 13.13 17.73
C THR A 357 -5.06 13.13 19.07
N PRO A 358 -6.35 13.50 19.11
CA PRO A 358 -7.13 13.49 20.35
C PRO A 358 -7.12 12.13 21.06
N ARG A 359 -7.05 11.01 20.32
CA ARG A 359 -6.97 9.66 20.90
C ARG A 359 -5.68 9.49 21.71
N ASN A 360 -4.53 9.65 21.07
CA ASN A 360 -3.24 9.45 21.74
C ASN A 360 -2.88 10.58 22.72
N LEU A 361 -3.43 11.78 22.52
CA LEU A 361 -3.30 12.88 23.48
C LEU A 361 -3.98 12.56 24.81
N ARG A 362 -5.19 11.97 24.77
CA ARG A 362 -5.90 11.53 25.98
C ARG A 362 -5.13 10.43 26.69
N ALA A 363 -4.70 9.40 25.96
CA ALA A 363 -3.89 8.31 26.52
C ALA A 363 -2.60 8.85 27.16
N TYR A 364 -1.89 9.76 26.49
CA TYR A 364 -0.71 10.42 27.04
C TYR A 364 -1.01 11.15 28.35
N ALA A 365 -2.09 11.92 28.42
CA ALA A 365 -2.49 12.65 29.63
C ALA A 365 -2.88 11.71 30.78
N GLU A 366 -3.59 10.62 30.47
CA GLU A 366 -3.97 9.62 31.47
C GLU A 366 -2.75 8.88 32.04
N LEU A 367 -1.73 8.61 31.22
CA LEU A 367 -0.50 7.96 31.65
C LEU A 367 0.42 8.88 32.44
N THR A 368 0.56 10.14 32.03
CA THR A 368 1.56 11.07 32.59
C THR A 368 1.01 11.97 33.70
N ALA A 369 -0.29 12.24 33.72
CA ALA A 369 -0.92 13.23 34.58
C ALA A 369 -2.29 12.78 35.12
N ALA A 370 -2.40 11.51 35.52
CA ALA A 370 -3.64 10.89 35.99
C ALA A 370 -4.39 11.70 37.07
N ASP A 371 -3.68 12.25 38.05
CA ASP A 371 -4.27 13.06 39.13
C ASP A 371 -4.91 14.35 38.59
N SER A 372 -4.21 15.04 37.66
CA SER A 372 -4.74 16.23 37.00
C SER A 372 -5.96 15.92 36.14
N VAL A 373 -5.98 14.75 35.48
CA VAL A 373 -7.16 14.28 34.72
C VAL A 373 -8.34 14.03 35.65
N ALA A 374 -8.13 13.39 36.80
CA ALA A 374 -9.19 13.14 37.78
C ALA A 374 -9.77 14.44 38.38
N GLU A 375 -8.91 15.42 38.67
CA GLU A 375 -9.34 16.75 39.12
C GLU A 375 -10.18 17.45 38.04
N ALA A 376 -9.71 17.45 36.79
CA ALA A 376 -10.42 18.06 35.67
C ALA A 376 -11.75 17.34 35.38
N GLN A 377 -11.80 16.00 35.45
CA GLN A 377 -13.00 15.20 35.25
C GLN A 377 -14.10 15.60 36.24
N SER A 378 -13.74 15.76 37.52
CA SER A 378 -14.68 16.18 38.57
C SER A 378 -15.35 17.52 38.24
N ARG A 379 -14.58 18.48 37.69
CA ARG A 379 -15.10 19.80 37.29
C ARG A 379 -15.94 19.72 36.01
N VAL A 380 -15.50 18.96 35.02
CA VAL A 380 -16.22 18.76 33.76
C VAL A 380 -17.56 18.07 34.00
N ALA A 381 -17.61 17.07 34.88
CA ALA A 381 -18.84 16.34 35.21
C ALA A 381 -19.92 17.28 35.78
N VAL A 382 -19.55 18.22 36.65
CA VAL A 382 -20.48 19.24 37.18
C VAL A 382 -21.03 20.12 36.05
N LEU A 383 -20.16 20.62 35.16
CA LEU A 383 -20.57 21.46 34.04
C LEU A 383 -21.48 20.72 33.04
N LEU A 384 -21.17 19.46 32.73
CA LEU A 384 -22.02 18.64 31.86
C LEU A 384 -23.41 18.39 32.48
N ALA A 385 -23.47 18.20 33.80
CA ALA A 385 -24.73 18.05 34.52
C ALA A 385 -25.58 19.33 34.45
N GLU A 386 -24.96 20.51 34.58
CA GLU A 386 -25.64 21.81 34.50
C GLU A 386 -26.15 22.15 33.08
N LEU A 387 -25.46 21.68 32.04
CA LEU A 387 -25.83 21.95 30.64
C LEU A 387 -27.04 21.12 30.15
N ARG A 388 -27.45 20.07 30.87
CA ARG A 388 -28.56 19.20 30.47
C ARG A 388 -29.92 19.78 30.91
N TYR A 389 -30.78 20.13 29.94
CA TYR A 389 -32.22 20.40 30.15
C TYR A 389 -32.99 19.10 30.54
N PRO A 390 -34.14 19.20 31.23
CA PRO A 390 -34.68 18.14 32.07
C PRO A 390 -35.43 17.11 31.23
N THR A 391 -34.70 16.17 30.65
CA THR A 391 -35.31 14.94 30.11
C THR A 391 -34.75 13.75 30.87
N GLY A 392 -35.09 13.68 32.16
CA GLY A 392 -35.27 12.53 33.07
C GLY A 392 -34.43 11.25 32.98
N ALA A 393 -33.45 11.11 32.09
CA ALA A 393 -32.64 9.92 31.92
C ALA A 393 -31.23 10.19 32.45
N GLN A 394 -30.96 9.78 33.69
CA GLN A 394 -29.60 9.58 34.16
C GLN A 394 -28.97 8.49 33.28
N HIS A 395 -28.08 8.87 32.37
CA HIS A 395 -27.39 7.91 31.52
C HIS A 395 -26.05 7.55 32.20
N PRO A 396 -25.75 6.26 32.45
CA PRO A 396 -24.46 5.80 32.98
C PRO A 396 -23.27 6.01 32.00
N ALA A 397 -23.42 6.88 31.00
CA ALA A 397 -22.43 7.22 29.98
C ALA A 397 -21.78 8.60 30.16
N ASP A 398 -22.11 9.36 31.21
CA ASP A 398 -21.54 10.71 31.44
C ASP A 398 -20.12 10.68 32.05
N ASP A 399 -19.78 9.60 32.75
CA ASP A 399 -18.45 9.44 33.35
C ASP A 399 -17.37 9.25 32.26
N GLY A 400 -17.68 8.47 31.22
CA GLY A 400 -16.77 8.28 30.09
C GLY A 400 -16.54 9.57 29.29
N LEU A 401 -17.59 10.35 29.02
CA LEU A 401 -17.47 11.61 28.28
C LEU A 401 -16.72 12.68 29.09
N SER A 402 -17.05 12.84 30.37
CA SER A 402 -16.36 13.79 31.24
C SER A 402 -14.86 13.47 31.37
N ARG A 403 -14.50 12.18 31.47
CA ARG A 403 -13.11 11.71 31.46
C ARG A 403 -12.40 12.01 30.16
N GLN A 404 -13.03 11.74 29.01
CA GLN A 404 -12.45 12.04 27.69
C GLN A 404 -12.17 13.54 27.52
N ILE A 405 -13.12 14.40 27.87
CA ILE A 405 -12.95 15.86 27.80
C ILE A 405 -11.84 16.31 28.75
N ALA A 406 -11.82 15.79 29.99
CA ALA A 406 -10.81 16.13 30.98
C ALA A 406 -9.39 15.72 30.54
N ALA A 407 -9.21 14.48 30.07
CA ALA A 407 -7.94 14.00 29.56
C ALA A 407 -7.46 14.82 28.35
N GLU A 408 -8.39 15.24 27.47
CA GLU A 408 -8.03 16.07 26.33
C GLU A 408 -7.64 17.50 26.75
N ILE A 409 -8.34 18.10 27.73
CA ILE A 409 -7.96 19.40 28.29
C ILE A 409 -6.56 19.33 28.91
N VAL A 410 -6.32 18.34 29.77
CA VAL A 410 -5.03 18.16 30.46
C VAL A 410 -3.91 17.91 29.44
N GLY A 411 -4.13 17.03 28.45
CA GLY A 411 -3.14 16.76 27.41
C GLY A 411 -2.73 18.00 26.62
N ARG A 412 -3.67 18.91 26.33
CA ARG A 412 -3.35 20.19 25.65
C ARG A 412 -2.59 21.19 26.53
N LEU A 413 -2.67 21.02 27.85
CA LEU A 413 -1.98 21.86 28.84
C LEU A 413 -0.58 21.34 29.18
N CYS A 414 -0.33 20.04 29.00
CA CYS A 414 1.00 19.45 28.99
C CYS A 414 1.76 19.96 27.75
N ARG A 415 2.49 21.07 27.90
CA ARG A 415 3.37 21.65 26.88
C ARG A 415 4.79 21.76 27.38
#